data_AF-A0AAD5UKW6-F1
#
_entry.id   AF-A0AAD5UKW6-F1
#
_cell.length_a   1.000
_cell.length_b   1.000
_cell.length_c   1.000
_cell.angle_alpha   90.00
_cell.angle_beta   90.00
_cell.angle_gamma   90.00
#
_symmetry.space_group_name_H-M   'P 1'
#
loop_
_entity.id
_entity.type
_entity.pdbx_description
1 polymer ?
#
loop_
_entity_poly.entity_id
_entity_poly.type
_entity_poly.pdbx_seq_one_letter_code
_entity_poly.pdbx_strand_id
1 'polypeptide(L)'
;MSKVSGLLLSFSLFVAAYGFVFALLRLRCYSTLCLQTQQTQLRTTWAVAGGYFAMCALFLYAFPHLPIRIKSFLQSEIYIIRKLRIKYEISNRMLFRITWLDFIHTAILATLLVFDFKYYFDAMYSSISHRVALHPIPGWKPDAAWWRSTFVSAGHWCDVLIGLNLIPLSRHSFIAKVLGLSTGASIRYHQFTGNLLVLAVLWHGVIGYNVFLSKSSESFWSETFLLGTFGNGYTDYCIPFGIAAFLGLLMIRASSLPIIRRRAYRLFLTLHYTFVIPFLTFASLHAVSNFYWTFPALALYILDLIFRLYHYHKTLPARAINETPDIVRLDVKVGKRHVEPGQFFTLYIPAVSKVFSHPFSVAGIKGDTVSFLIKRHPSEKWTSSVCEIAEDIDRVALDGPFCHSPFDFNKVSGIACVVAGSGIAAAFSLIQKASSSGKPSFLIWSIRHPYWLDLSFLQELCSLPKVYIQICYTGDPKELEGPKKLEKSRSDFYRFTMGRVESKSFEFITGDHIGLYICGPNQFMNHVQELTFSKPIFVTFRETFEL
;
A
#
# COMPACT_ATOMS: atom_id res chain seq x y z
N MET A 1 9.82 -12.54 -19.63
CA MET A 1 10.70 -12.84 -18.49
C MET A 1 9.97 -13.79 -17.56
N SER A 2 10.63 -14.86 -17.09
CA SER A 2 10.06 -15.75 -16.07
C SER A 2 9.96 -15.00 -14.73
N LYS A 3 9.00 -15.37 -13.86
CA LYS A 3 8.83 -14.75 -12.53
C LYS A 3 10.15 -14.71 -11.73
N VAL A 4 10.99 -15.75 -11.88
CA VAL A 4 12.31 -15.88 -11.24
C VAL A 4 13.33 -14.88 -11.80
N SER A 5 13.38 -14.69 -13.12
CA SER A 5 14.31 -13.73 -13.74
C SER A 5 14.04 -12.28 -13.34
N GLY A 6 12.76 -11.89 -13.18
CA GLY A 6 12.41 -10.55 -12.71
C GLY A 6 12.75 -10.32 -11.24
N LEU A 7 12.59 -11.36 -10.39
CA LEU A 7 12.94 -11.30 -8.98
C LEU A 7 14.44 -11.08 -8.78
N LEU A 8 15.25 -11.94 -9.43
CA LEU A 8 16.72 -11.84 -9.38
C LEU A 8 17.20 -10.49 -9.91
N LEU A 9 16.65 -10.01 -11.03
CA LEU A 9 16.99 -8.69 -11.57
C LEU A 9 16.72 -7.57 -10.55
N SER A 10 15.56 -7.57 -9.91
CA SER A 10 15.22 -6.53 -8.92
C SER A 10 16.08 -6.59 -7.67
N PHE A 11 16.46 -7.79 -7.21
CA PHE A 11 17.37 -7.97 -6.08
C PHE A 11 18.79 -7.50 -6.43
N SER A 12 19.33 -7.95 -7.57
CA SER A 12 20.64 -7.53 -8.06
C SER A 12 20.72 -6.02 -8.27
N LEU A 13 19.67 -5.40 -8.82
CA LEU A 13 19.61 -3.95 -8.98
C LEU A 13 19.62 -3.22 -7.62
N PHE A 14 18.87 -3.72 -6.63
CA PHE A 14 18.85 -3.12 -5.31
C PHE A 14 20.23 -3.17 -4.64
N VAL A 15 20.89 -4.34 -4.67
CA VAL A 15 22.25 -4.50 -4.15
C VAL A 15 23.24 -3.61 -4.92
N ALA A 16 23.14 -3.57 -6.25
CA ALA A 16 23.97 -2.70 -7.09
C ALA A 16 23.74 -1.21 -6.81
N ALA A 17 22.51 -0.78 -6.56
CA ALA A 17 22.19 0.60 -6.23
C ALA A 17 22.82 1.01 -4.88
N TYR A 18 22.73 0.16 -3.86
CA TYR A 18 23.45 0.38 -2.59
C TYR A 18 24.97 0.35 -2.77
N GLY A 19 25.50 -0.56 -3.60
CA GLY A 19 26.92 -0.61 -3.95
C GLY A 19 27.40 0.64 -4.67
N PHE A 20 26.57 1.20 -5.56
CA PHE A 20 26.85 2.45 -6.27
C PHE A 20 26.85 3.65 -5.31
N VAL A 21 25.84 3.78 -4.45
CA VAL A 21 25.81 4.81 -3.39
C VAL A 21 27.07 4.70 -2.51
N PHE A 22 27.48 3.48 -2.15
CA PHE A 22 28.70 3.25 -1.39
C PHE A 22 29.98 3.66 -2.13
N ALA A 23 30.07 3.37 -3.43
CA ALA A 23 31.20 3.80 -4.24
C ALA A 23 31.26 5.33 -4.32
N LEU A 24 30.13 6.00 -4.55
CA LEU A 24 30.03 7.46 -4.57
C LEU A 24 30.52 8.09 -3.26
N LEU A 25 30.15 7.49 -2.12
CA LEU A 25 30.55 7.98 -0.79
C LEU A 25 32.06 7.84 -0.51
N ARG A 26 32.79 7.01 -1.28
CA ARG A 26 34.24 6.87 -1.19
C ARG A 26 35.02 7.78 -2.15
N LEU A 27 34.36 8.39 -3.12
CA LEU A 27 35.01 9.30 -4.06
C LEU A 27 35.31 10.61 -3.35
N ARG A 28 36.55 11.12 -3.46
CA ARG A 28 36.89 12.46 -2.95
C ARG A 28 36.00 13.48 -3.66
N CYS A 29 35.28 14.28 -2.89
CA CYS A 29 34.45 15.31 -3.49
C CYS A 29 35.25 16.58 -3.75
N TYR A 30 35.20 17.05 -5.00
CA TYR A 30 35.89 18.25 -5.48
C TYR A 30 34.93 19.44 -5.68
N SER A 31 33.64 19.27 -5.38
CA SER A 31 32.59 20.28 -5.58
C SER A 31 32.09 20.84 -4.25
N THR A 32 31.75 22.14 -4.25
CA THR A 32 31.11 22.86 -3.14
C THR A 32 29.70 22.33 -2.81
N LEU A 33 29.12 21.49 -3.67
CA LEU A 33 27.85 20.79 -3.45
C LEU A 33 27.96 19.65 -2.43
N CYS A 34 29.17 19.17 -2.12
CA CYS A 34 29.37 18.12 -1.14
C CYS A 34 29.67 18.69 0.25
N LEU A 35 28.69 18.61 1.14
CA LEU A 35 28.77 19.20 2.47
C LEU A 35 29.29 18.25 3.58
N GLN A 36 29.91 17.10 3.29
CA GLN A 36 30.16 16.07 4.31
C GLN A 36 31.59 15.56 4.42
N THR A 37 32.14 15.63 5.63
CA THR A 37 33.35 14.91 6.08
C THR A 37 33.05 13.40 6.15
N GLN A 38 33.70 12.65 5.27
CA GLN A 38 33.22 11.45 4.58
C GLN A 38 33.17 10.07 5.30
N GLN A 39 33.37 9.92 6.61
CA GLN A 39 33.56 8.56 7.19
C GLN A 39 32.56 8.09 8.27
N THR A 40 32.03 8.98 9.11
CA THR A 40 31.12 8.59 10.20
C THR A 40 29.70 8.29 9.74
N GLN A 41 29.18 9.05 8.76
CA GLN A 41 27.84 8.87 8.17
C GLN A 41 27.67 7.56 7.39
N LEU A 42 28.77 7.01 6.85
CA LEU A 42 28.77 5.77 6.07
C LEU A 42 28.39 4.56 6.95
N ARG A 43 29.00 4.45 8.14
CA ARG A 43 28.84 3.28 9.00
C ARG A 43 27.43 3.18 9.58
N THR A 44 26.80 4.32 9.85
CA THR A 44 25.47 4.36 10.46
C THR A 44 24.34 4.27 9.48
N THR A 45 24.47 4.85 8.29
CA THR A 45 23.51 4.60 7.20
C THR A 45 23.40 3.10 6.92
N TRP A 46 24.52 2.37 6.89
CA TRP A 46 24.52 0.91 6.74
C TRP A 46 24.04 0.16 7.99
N ALA A 47 24.38 0.60 9.21
CA ALA A 47 23.89 -0.05 10.43
C ALA A 47 22.37 0.12 10.60
N VAL A 48 21.83 1.28 10.27
CA VAL A 48 20.40 1.60 10.39
C VAL A 48 19.63 0.98 9.23
N ALA A 49 20.07 1.14 7.98
CA ALA A 49 19.42 0.49 6.83
C ALA A 49 19.53 -1.03 6.92
N GLY A 50 20.75 -1.55 7.12
CA GLY A 50 21.00 -2.99 7.25
C GLY A 50 20.30 -3.59 8.46
N GLY A 51 20.30 -2.90 9.61
CA GLY A 51 19.54 -3.30 10.79
C GLY A 51 18.04 -3.32 10.55
N TYR A 52 17.49 -2.27 9.91
CA TYR A 52 16.08 -2.21 9.52
C TYR A 52 15.69 -3.37 8.61
N PHE A 53 16.42 -3.58 7.51
CA PHE A 53 16.13 -4.65 6.57
C PHE A 53 16.35 -6.04 7.16
N ALA A 54 17.38 -6.24 8.00
CA ALA A 54 17.61 -7.50 8.68
C ALA A 54 16.49 -7.82 9.68
N MET A 55 16.06 -6.84 10.48
CA MET A 55 14.94 -7.02 11.41
C MET A 55 13.63 -7.27 10.69
N CYS A 56 13.34 -6.54 9.61
CA CYS A 56 12.19 -6.82 8.75
C CYS A 56 12.28 -8.23 8.14
N ALA A 57 13.43 -8.63 7.60
CA ALA A 57 13.63 -9.95 7.02
C ALA A 57 13.46 -11.09 8.05
N LEU A 58 14.00 -10.93 9.27
CA LEU A 58 13.82 -11.88 10.36
C LEU A 58 12.35 -11.98 10.80
N PHE A 59 11.69 -10.83 10.96
CA PHE A 59 10.26 -10.77 11.28
C PHE A 59 9.42 -11.50 10.22
N LEU A 60 9.74 -11.28 8.95
CA LEU A 60 9.01 -11.84 7.82
C LEU A 60 9.35 -13.30 7.54
N TYR A 61 10.55 -13.76 7.89
CA TYR A 61 10.89 -15.17 7.93
C TYR A 61 10.12 -15.89 9.04
N ALA A 62 10.05 -15.31 10.23
CA ALA A 62 9.35 -15.90 11.37
C ALA A 62 7.82 -15.92 11.18
N PHE A 63 7.24 -14.88 10.57
CA PHE A 63 5.78 -14.68 10.51
C PHE A 63 5.01 -15.86 9.87
N PRO A 64 5.40 -16.43 8.71
CA PRO A 64 4.77 -17.61 8.13
C PRO A 64 4.82 -18.87 9.00
N HIS A 65 5.81 -18.98 9.89
CA HIS A 65 5.95 -20.12 10.81
C HIS A 65 5.16 -19.94 12.11
N LEU A 66 4.60 -18.74 12.36
CA LEU A 66 3.78 -18.52 13.54
C LEU A 66 2.46 -19.33 13.48
N PRO A 67 2.03 -19.89 14.62
CA PRO A 67 0.70 -20.46 14.78
C PRO A 67 -0.41 -19.52 14.30
N ILE A 68 -1.47 -20.08 13.69
CA ILE A 68 -2.59 -19.30 13.13
C ILE A 68 -3.23 -18.38 14.17
N ARG A 69 -3.34 -18.82 15.43
CA ARG A 69 -3.85 -17.99 16.54
C ARG A 69 -3.02 -16.73 16.74
N ILE A 70 -1.69 -16.85 16.65
CA ILE A 70 -0.76 -15.71 16.79
C ILE A 70 -0.86 -14.80 15.58
N LYS A 71 -0.93 -15.34 14.35
CA LYS A 71 -1.13 -14.52 13.14
C LYS A 71 -2.45 -13.73 13.19
N SER A 72 -3.54 -14.40 13.57
CA SER A 72 -4.85 -13.78 13.74
C SER A 72 -4.82 -12.69 14.82
N PHE A 73 -4.14 -12.94 15.93
CA PHE A 73 -3.92 -11.92 16.97
C PHE A 73 -3.07 -10.74 16.45
N LEU A 74 -1.96 -11.00 15.78
CA LEU A 74 -1.09 -9.95 15.22
C LEU A 74 -1.82 -9.09 14.17
N GLN A 75 -2.72 -9.70 13.41
CA GLN A 75 -3.56 -9.01 12.43
C GLN A 75 -4.82 -8.38 13.04
N SER A 76 -5.11 -8.66 14.32
CA SER A 76 -6.25 -8.06 15.01
C SER A 76 -6.01 -6.58 15.27
N GLU A 77 -7.07 -5.79 15.15
CA GLU A 77 -7.03 -4.35 15.42
C GLU A 77 -6.84 -4.10 16.91
N ILE A 78 -5.96 -3.16 17.26
CA ILE A 78 -5.81 -2.70 18.62
C ILE A 78 -7.01 -1.80 18.95
N TYR A 79 -7.96 -2.32 19.74
CA TYR A 79 -9.11 -1.58 20.25
C TYR A 79 -8.71 -0.68 21.44
N ILE A 80 -7.91 0.38 21.22
CA ILE A 80 -7.53 1.33 22.30
C ILE A 80 -8.72 2.20 22.77
N ILE A 81 -9.74 2.43 21.94
CA ILE A 81 -10.71 3.53 22.18
C ILE A 81 -12.06 3.09 22.76
N ARG A 82 -12.30 1.80 23.03
CA ARG A 82 -13.59 1.41 23.65
C ARG A 82 -13.77 1.93 25.10
N LYS A 83 -12.69 2.36 25.76
CA LYS A 83 -12.72 2.86 27.15
C LYS A 83 -12.91 4.38 27.28
N LEU A 84 -12.70 5.15 26.23
CA LEU A 84 -12.97 6.60 26.21
C LEU A 84 -14.32 6.82 25.52
N ARG A 85 -15.41 6.85 26.31
CA ARG A 85 -16.76 7.28 25.89
C ARG A 85 -16.73 8.77 25.49
N ILE A 86 -16.12 9.10 24.36
CA ILE A 86 -16.25 10.43 23.76
C ILE A 86 -17.51 10.39 22.90
N LYS A 87 -18.55 11.04 23.42
CA LYS A 87 -19.93 11.09 22.89
C LYS A 87 -20.08 12.03 21.70
N TYR A 88 -19.05 12.17 20.86
CA TYR A 88 -19.10 13.01 19.67
C TYR A 88 -19.09 12.17 18.41
N GLU A 89 -20.19 12.29 17.66
CA GLU A 89 -20.43 11.79 16.31
C GLU A 89 -19.55 12.47 15.25
N ILE A 90 -18.36 12.93 15.65
CA ILE A 90 -17.33 13.41 14.74
C ILE A 90 -16.60 12.17 14.24
N SER A 91 -17.21 11.54 13.24
CA SER A 91 -16.53 10.72 12.26
C SER A 91 -15.53 9.70 12.85
N ASN A 92 -15.99 8.46 12.99
CA ASN A 92 -15.17 7.23 12.98
C ASN A 92 -14.20 7.12 11.76
N ARG A 93 -13.92 8.19 11.01
CA ARG A 93 -13.20 8.22 9.73
C ARG A 93 -11.78 8.81 9.80
N MET A 94 -11.26 9.11 10.99
CA MET A 94 -9.91 9.66 11.18
C MET A 94 -9.04 8.89 12.19
N LEU A 95 -9.53 7.77 12.72
CA LEU A 95 -8.75 6.93 13.63
C LEU A 95 -7.93 5.93 12.81
N PHE A 96 -6.61 6.07 12.91
CA PHE A 96 -5.66 5.08 12.39
C PHE A 96 -6.02 3.72 12.99
N ARG A 97 -6.51 2.80 12.14
CA ARG A 97 -6.67 1.39 12.52
C ARG A 97 -5.27 0.81 12.59
N ILE A 98 -4.76 0.61 13.80
CA ILE A 98 -3.44 0.04 14.06
C ILE A 98 -3.64 -1.43 14.41
N THR A 99 -3.08 -2.34 13.62
CA THR A 99 -2.99 -3.75 14.00
C THR A 99 -1.81 -3.96 14.96
N TRP A 100 -1.80 -5.06 15.71
CA TRP A 100 -0.61 -5.43 16.51
C TRP A 100 0.66 -5.57 15.66
N LEU A 101 0.50 -5.99 14.40
CA LEU A 101 1.55 -6.01 13.41
C LEU A 101 2.09 -4.60 13.13
N ASP A 102 1.21 -3.64 12.87
CA ASP A 102 1.59 -2.24 12.64
C ASP A 102 2.29 -1.65 13.88
N PHE A 103 1.86 -2.04 15.09
CA PHE A 103 2.50 -1.65 16.34
C PHE A 103 3.93 -2.19 16.47
N ILE A 104 4.16 -3.47 16.17
CA ILE A 104 5.51 -4.06 16.18
C ILE A 104 6.42 -3.34 15.17
N HIS A 105 5.94 -3.11 13.94
CA HIS A 105 6.70 -2.38 12.93
C HIS A 105 7.01 -0.95 13.38
N THR A 106 6.06 -0.28 14.01
CA THR A 106 6.23 1.07 14.58
C THR A 106 7.27 1.06 15.69
N ALA A 107 7.25 0.07 16.58
CA ALA A 107 8.23 -0.06 17.66
C ALA A 107 9.64 -0.29 17.11
N ILE A 108 9.81 -1.20 16.14
CA ILE A 108 11.09 -1.45 15.46
C ILE A 108 11.62 -0.16 14.81
N LEU A 109 10.76 0.53 14.05
CA LEU A 109 11.12 1.78 13.40
C LEU A 109 11.51 2.85 14.42
N ALA A 110 10.74 2.99 15.50
CA ALA A 110 11.03 3.95 16.58
C ALA A 110 12.37 3.65 17.25
N THR A 111 12.68 2.38 17.56
CA THR A 111 13.98 1.99 18.12
C THR A 111 15.13 2.37 17.19
N LEU A 112 14.97 2.15 15.89
CA LEU A 112 16.01 2.49 14.90
C LEU A 112 16.18 3.99 14.74
N LEU A 113 15.08 4.75 14.73
CA LEU A 113 15.15 6.22 14.70
C LEU A 113 15.79 6.77 15.99
N VAL A 114 15.48 6.21 17.17
CA VAL A 114 16.13 6.62 18.43
C VAL A 114 17.63 6.32 18.41
N PHE A 115 18.02 5.13 17.92
CA PHE A 115 19.43 4.79 17.76
C PHE A 115 20.15 5.73 16.79
N ASP A 116 19.54 5.99 15.63
CA ASP A 116 20.05 6.91 14.61
C ASP A 116 20.22 8.33 15.19
N PHE A 117 19.19 8.82 15.88
CA PHE A 117 19.21 10.13 16.54
C PHE A 117 20.36 10.23 17.54
N LYS A 118 20.46 9.27 18.45
CA LYS A 118 21.46 9.27 19.51
C LYS A 118 22.87 9.25 18.94
N TYR A 119 23.10 8.40 17.94
CA TYR A 119 24.40 8.32 17.30
C TYR A 119 24.81 9.66 16.68
N TYR A 120 23.95 10.25 15.86
CA TYR A 120 24.26 11.51 15.21
C TYR A 120 24.36 12.66 16.20
N PHE A 121 23.53 12.64 17.24
CA PHE A 121 23.57 13.63 18.28
C PHE A 121 24.90 13.58 19.02
N ASP A 122 25.31 12.40 19.51
CA ASP A 122 26.55 12.24 20.28
C ASP A 122 27.78 12.60 19.42
N ALA A 123 27.80 12.15 18.16
CA ALA A 123 28.89 12.45 17.23
C ALA A 123 28.99 13.95 16.91
N MET A 124 27.85 14.60 16.63
CA MET A 124 27.82 16.03 16.31
C MET A 124 28.08 16.89 17.54
N TYR A 125 27.48 16.54 18.69
CA TYR A 125 27.62 17.27 19.93
C TYR A 125 29.06 17.22 20.44
N SER A 126 29.71 16.05 20.41
CA SER A 126 31.13 15.91 20.74
C SER A 126 32.00 16.80 19.84
N SER A 127 31.76 16.76 18.52
CA SER A 127 32.53 17.52 17.53
C SER A 127 32.36 19.04 17.67
N ILE A 128 31.11 19.51 17.83
CA ILE A 128 30.81 20.95 18.00
C ILE A 128 31.33 21.43 19.35
N SER A 129 31.06 20.70 20.43
CA SER A 129 31.49 21.11 21.78
C SER A 129 33.00 21.20 21.88
N HIS A 130 33.73 20.26 21.29
CA HIS A 130 35.20 20.32 21.22
C HIS A 130 35.69 21.55 20.44
N ARG A 131 35.07 21.88 19.30
CA ARG A 131 35.42 23.09 18.54
C ARG A 131 35.14 24.37 19.31
N VAL A 132 33.98 24.47 19.97
CA VAL A 132 33.59 25.63 20.78
C VAL A 132 34.51 25.81 21.99
N ALA A 133 34.95 24.70 22.60
CA ALA A 133 35.91 24.74 23.71
C ALA A 133 37.29 25.27 23.29
N LEU A 134 37.76 24.94 22.07
CA LEU A 134 39.02 25.45 21.53
C LEU A 134 38.90 26.88 20.98
N HIS A 135 37.78 27.18 20.32
CA HIS A 135 37.53 28.44 19.65
C HIS A 135 36.08 28.90 19.93
N PRO A 136 35.86 29.69 21.00
CA PRO A 136 34.55 30.23 21.30
C PRO A 136 33.99 31.04 20.13
N ILE A 137 32.75 30.76 19.74
CA ILE A 137 32.09 31.44 18.61
C ILE A 137 31.31 32.64 19.17
N PRO A 138 31.64 33.88 18.80
CA PRO A 138 30.91 35.06 19.25
C PRO A 138 29.42 34.98 18.88
N GLY A 139 28.56 35.36 19.82
CA GLY A 139 27.11 35.41 19.62
C GLY A 139 26.37 34.07 19.73
N TRP A 140 27.06 32.97 20.03
CA TRP A 140 26.42 31.70 20.37
C TRP A 140 25.99 31.68 21.84
N LYS A 141 24.75 31.27 22.10
CA LYS A 141 24.26 30.95 23.45
C LYS A 141 24.84 29.60 23.93
N PRO A 142 24.85 29.32 25.25
CA PRO A 142 25.41 28.07 25.80
C PRO A 142 24.76 26.79 25.25
N ASP A 143 23.50 26.87 24.80
CA ASP A 143 22.73 25.76 24.24
C ASP A 143 22.85 25.62 22.71
N ALA A 144 23.58 26.52 22.03
CA ALA A 144 23.69 26.53 20.57
C ALA A 144 24.30 25.22 20.01
N ALA A 145 25.29 24.65 20.71
CA ALA A 145 25.88 23.37 20.33
C ALA A 145 24.87 22.22 20.43
N TRP A 146 24.00 22.25 21.45
CA TRP A 146 22.95 21.26 21.65
C TRP A 146 21.90 21.36 20.54
N TRP A 147 21.36 22.56 20.30
CA TRP A 147 20.34 22.79 19.28
C TRP A 147 20.82 22.41 17.88
N ARG A 148 22.06 22.75 17.54
CA ARG A 148 22.63 22.41 16.22
C ARG A 148 22.85 20.91 16.06
N SER A 149 23.21 20.21 17.13
CA SER A 149 23.33 18.75 17.13
C SER A 149 21.97 18.08 16.96
N THR A 150 20.96 18.52 17.73
CA THR A 150 19.57 18.07 17.60
C THR A 150 19.01 18.32 16.19
N PHE A 151 19.32 19.48 15.59
CA PHE A 151 18.85 19.84 14.25
C PHE A 151 19.36 18.87 13.19
N VAL A 152 20.66 18.58 13.20
CA VAL A 152 21.28 17.64 12.25
C VAL A 152 20.73 16.23 12.46
N SER A 153 20.62 15.77 13.70
CA SER A 153 20.05 14.45 14.01
C SER A 153 18.59 14.32 13.56
N ALA A 154 17.77 15.34 13.75
CA ALA A 154 16.39 15.36 13.26
C ALA A 154 16.30 15.41 11.72
N GLY A 155 17.29 16.00 11.04
CA GLY A 155 17.42 15.95 9.58
C GLY A 155 17.63 14.51 9.09
N HIS A 156 18.50 13.75 9.76
CA HIS A 156 18.76 12.35 9.40
C HIS A 156 17.53 11.43 9.54
N TRP A 157 16.61 11.71 10.46
CA TRP A 157 15.30 11.04 10.47
C TRP A 157 14.53 11.24 9.18
N CYS A 158 14.56 12.45 8.63
CA CYS A 158 13.89 12.75 7.36
C CYS A 158 14.52 11.94 6.22
N ASP A 159 15.84 11.85 6.16
CA ASP A 159 16.57 11.06 5.16
C ASP A 159 16.10 9.59 5.15
N VAL A 160 16.10 8.94 6.32
CA VAL A 160 15.66 7.55 6.49
C VAL A 160 14.21 7.38 6.06
N LEU A 161 13.32 8.27 6.53
CA LEU A 161 11.89 8.17 6.28
C LEU A 161 11.52 8.40 4.81
N ILE A 162 12.25 9.26 4.09
CA ILE A 162 12.08 9.43 2.64
C ILE A 162 12.39 8.12 1.92
N GLY A 163 13.54 7.51 2.20
CA GLY A 163 13.93 6.24 1.58
C GLY A 163 12.92 5.13 1.86
N LEU A 164 12.55 4.96 3.14
CA LEU A 164 11.58 3.95 3.56
C LEU A 164 10.19 4.17 2.93
N ASN A 165 9.77 5.42 2.75
CA ASN A 165 8.47 5.73 2.17
C ASN A 165 8.33 5.28 0.69
N LEU A 166 9.43 5.25 -0.06
CA LEU A 166 9.46 4.95 -1.49
C LEU A 166 9.60 3.45 -1.80
N ILE A 167 10.23 2.68 -0.92
CA ILE A 167 10.41 1.22 -1.08
C ILE A 167 9.12 0.45 -1.42
N PRO A 168 7.97 0.66 -0.75
CA PRO A 168 6.75 -0.11 -1.01
C PRO A 168 6.09 0.20 -2.35
N LEU A 169 6.56 1.17 -3.13
CA LEU A 169 5.91 1.63 -4.36
C LEU A 169 6.06 0.65 -5.52
N SER A 170 7.17 -0.09 -5.57
CA SER A 170 7.49 -1.02 -6.66
C SER A 170 6.73 -2.35 -6.47
N ARG A 171 5.67 -2.57 -7.25
CA ARG A 171 4.83 -3.78 -7.18
C ARG A 171 5.54 -5.02 -7.74
N HIS A 172 6.50 -4.82 -8.63
CA HIS A 172 7.33 -5.86 -9.23
C HIS A 172 8.59 -6.17 -8.40
N SER A 173 8.93 -5.35 -7.41
CA SER A 173 10.11 -5.55 -6.57
C SER A 173 10.12 -6.92 -5.90
N PHE A 174 11.33 -7.43 -5.69
CA PHE A 174 11.52 -8.62 -4.85
C PHE A 174 11.04 -8.39 -3.42
N ILE A 175 11.04 -7.15 -2.93
CA ILE A 175 10.64 -6.81 -1.57
C ILE A 175 9.20 -7.23 -1.34
N ALA A 176 8.24 -6.81 -2.18
CA ALA A 176 6.85 -7.23 -2.00
C ALA A 176 6.67 -8.77 -2.04
N LYS A 177 7.44 -9.47 -2.88
CA LYS A 177 7.33 -10.93 -3.10
C LYS A 177 8.03 -11.77 -2.04
N VAL A 178 9.29 -11.46 -1.70
CA VAL A 178 10.07 -12.15 -0.66
C VAL A 178 9.44 -11.93 0.70
N LEU A 179 8.92 -10.74 0.95
CA LEU A 179 8.25 -10.39 2.19
C LEU A 179 6.79 -10.86 2.24
N GLY A 180 6.27 -11.47 1.16
CA GLY A 180 4.87 -11.91 1.08
C GLY A 180 3.85 -10.79 1.35
N LEU A 181 4.24 -9.53 1.12
CA LEU A 181 3.43 -8.37 1.44
C LEU A 181 2.33 -8.23 0.40
N SER A 182 1.09 -8.13 0.87
CA SER A 182 0.00 -7.74 -0.01
C SER A 182 0.19 -6.30 -0.49
N THR A 183 -0.37 -5.97 -1.66
CA THR A 183 -0.33 -4.59 -2.18
C THR A 183 -1.00 -3.63 -1.19
N GLY A 184 -2.08 -4.08 -0.53
CA GLY A 184 -2.73 -3.31 0.53
C GLY A 184 -1.82 -3.02 1.72
N ALA A 185 -1.02 -4.01 2.16
CA ALA A 185 -0.03 -3.81 3.23
C ALA A 185 1.06 -2.80 2.83
N SER A 186 1.54 -2.88 1.58
CA SER A 186 2.55 -1.96 1.05
C SER A 186 2.04 -0.52 1.02
N ILE A 187 0.78 -0.29 0.61
CA ILE A 187 0.16 1.04 0.62
C ILE A 187 -0.03 1.55 2.05
N ARG A 188 -0.46 0.71 2.99
CA ARG A 188 -0.57 1.11 4.40
C ARG A 188 0.78 1.53 4.97
N TYR A 189 1.84 0.80 4.65
CA TYR A 189 3.19 1.14 5.05
C TYR A 189 3.67 2.48 4.45
N HIS A 190 3.39 2.73 3.16
CA HIS A 190 3.63 4.04 2.53
C HIS A 190 2.86 5.17 3.22
N GLN A 191 1.58 4.97 3.56
CA GLN A 191 0.80 5.98 4.28
C GLN A 191 1.36 6.23 5.69
N PHE A 192 1.74 5.17 6.41
CA PHE A 192 2.29 5.26 7.75
C PHE A 192 3.62 6.03 7.77
N THR A 193 4.60 5.58 6.98
CA THR A 193 5.91 6.23 6.87
C THR A 193 5.83 7.64 6.31
N GLY A 194 4.89 7.90 5.38
CA GLY A 194 4.68 9.24 4.82
C GLY A 194 4.11 10.22 5.85
N ASN A 195 3.20 9.78 6.72
CA ASN A 195 2.74 10.61 7.84
C ASN A 195 3.86 10.88 8.85
N LEU A 196 4.69 9.88 9.15
CA LEU A 196 5.84 10.04 10.04
C LEU A 196 6.87 11.00 9.45
N LEU A 197 7.12 10.94 8.14
CA LEU A 197 7.98 11.89 7.42
C LEU A 197 7.49 13.33 7.56
N VAL A 198 6.19 13.58 7.40
CA VAL A 198 5.62 14.92 7.58
C VAL A 198 5.86 15.44 9.00
N LEU A 199 5.64 14.59 10.01
CA LEU A 199 5.91 14.96 11.41
C LEU A 199 7.40 15.23 11.65
N ALA A 200 8.29 14.40 11.10
CA ALA A 200 9.73 14.57 11.21
C ALA A 200 10.21 15.88 10.56
N VAL A 201 9.70 16.23 9.37
CA VAL A 201 10.06 17.48 8.67
C VAL A 201 9.54 18.70 9.44
N LEU A 202 8.32 18.65 9.98
CA LEU A 202 7.80 19.72 10.85
C LEU A 202 8.68 19.89 12.09
N TRP A 203 9.05 18.79 12.73
CA TRP A 203 9.93 18.80 13.90
C TRP A 203 11.33 19.34 13.57
N HIS A 204 11.91 18.92 12.44
CA HIS A 204 13.18 19.41 11.94
C HIS A 204 13.14 20.93 11.71
N GLY A 205 12.06 21.46 11.12
CA GLY A 205 11.85 22.90 10.94
C GLY A 205 11.74 23.66 12.26
N VAL A 206 10.99 23.13 13.24
CA VAL A 206 10.86 23.73 14.59
C VAL A 206 12.21 23.75 15.32
N ILE A 207 12.99 22.68 15.25
CA ILE A 207 14.34 22.67 15.82
C ILE A 207 15.24 23.67 15.09
N GLY A 208 15.11 23.78 13.75
CA GLY A 208 15.82 24.78 12.96
C GLY A 208 15.58 26.20 13.46
N TYR A 209 14.33 26.55 13.77
CA TYR A 209 13.99 27.83 14.39
C TYR A 209 14.69 28.03 15.75
N ASN A 210 14.79 26.99 16.58
CA ASN A 210 15.52 27.08 17.86
C ASN A 210 17.03 27.27 17.66
N VAL A 211 17.63 26.70 16.60
CA VAL A 211 19.03 26.99 16.22
C VAL A 211 19.21 28.48 15.94
N PHE A 212 18.28 29.13 15.24
CA PHE A 212 18.32 30.59 15.04
C PHE A 212 18.23 31.36 16.35
N LEU A 213 17.29 30.99 17.23
CA LEU A 213 17.16 31.62 18.55
C LEU A 213 18.41 31.45 19.44
N SER A 214 19.24 30.43 19.18
CA SER A 214 20.51 30.22 19.87
C SER A 214 21.65 31.14 19.39
N LYS A 215 21.44 31.91 18.31
CA LYS A 215 22.33 32.98 17.84
C LYS A 215 21.80 34.35 18.30
N SER A 216 22.67 35.24 18.76
CA SER A 216 22.25 36.52 19.39
C SER A 216 22.08 37.70 18.42
N SER A 217 22.48 37.58 17.16
CA SER A 217 22.77 38.75 16.31
C SER A 217 22.05 38.83 14.96
N GLU A 218 21.18 37.87 14.60
CA GLU A 218 20.65 37.81 13.23
C GLU A 218 19.12 37.65 13.18
N SER A 219 18.50 38.30 12.18
CA SER A 219 17.07 38.16 11.89
C SER A 219 16.81 36.83 11.20
N PHE A 220 15.91 36.03 11.77
CA PHE A 220 15.47 34.76 11.19
C PHE A 220 15.08 34.89 9.71
N TRP A 221 14.37 35.96 9.36
CA TRP A 221 13.85 36.17 8.00
C TRP A 221 14.95 36.48 6.98
N SER A 222 16.00 37.21 7.37
CA SER A 222 17.09 37.55 6.45
C SER A 222 17.97 36.33 6.13
N GLU A 223 18.32 35.52 7.13
CA GLU A 223 19.08 34.28 6.92
C GLU A 223 18.23 33.20 6.20
N THR A 224 16.93 33.10 6.52
CA THR A 224 16.07 32.03 5.98
C THR A 224 15.68 32.26 4.52
N PHE A 225 15.41 33.51 4.12
CA PHE A 225 14.96 33.84 2.77
C PHE A 225 16.04 34.50 1.91
N LEU A 226 17.29 34.59 2.41
CA LEU A 226 18.40 35.26 1.73
C LEU A 226 18.03 36.66 1.22
N LEU A 227 17.21 37.40 1.98
CA LEU A 227 16.75 38.73 1.60
C LEU A 227 17.96 39.69 1.55
N GLY A 228 18.55 39.85 0.36
CA GLY A 228 19.64 40.79 0.09
C GLY A 228 21.04 40.19 -0.14
N THR A 229 21.21 38.87 -0.09
CA THR A 229 22.53 38.22 -0.26
C THR A 229 22.43 36.99 -1.17
N PHE A 230 22.58 37.20 -2.49
CA PHE A 230 22.91 36.11 -3.40
C PHE A 230 24.43 35.98 -3.48
N GLY A 231 24.99 35.04 -2.72
CA GLY A 231 26.41 34.66 -2.82
C GLY A 231 26.65 33.57 -3.86
N ASN A 232 27.93 33.35 -4.19
CA ASN A 232 28.40 32.50 -5.29
C ASN A 232 28.50 30.99 -4.93
N GLY A 233 27.85 30.50 -3.85
CA GLY A 233 28.06 29.14 -3.30
C GLY A 233 26.78 28.34 -3.02
N TYR A 234 26.89 27.00 -3.02
CA TYR A 234 25.77 26.07 -2.76
C TYR A 234 25.17 26.18 -1.34
N THR A 235 26.00 26.52 -0.34
CA THR A 235 25.57 26.69 1.05
C THR A 235 24.49 27.74 1.21
N ASP A 236 24.49 28.75 0.35
CA ASP A 236 23.52 29.85 0.39
C ASP A 236 22.14 29.33 -0.01
N TYR A 237 22.05 28.42 -0.98
CA TYR A 237 20.78 27.87 -1.48
C TYR A 237 20.19 26.72 -0.64
N CYS A 238 20.91 26.22 0.37
CA CYS A 238 20.48 25.09 1.18
C CYS A 238 19.11 25.32 1.85
N ILE A 239 18.90 26.48 2.48
CA ILE A 239 17.63 26.79 3.17
C ILE A 239 16.48 26.98 2.18
N PRO A 240 16.61 27.76 1.09
CA PRO A 240 15.59 27.83 0.05
C PRO A 240 15.19 26.47 -0.54
N PHE A 241 16.15 25.56 -0.78
CA PHE A 241 15.84 24.20 -1.21
C PHE A 241 15.05 23.41 -0.16
N GLY A 242 15.39 23.56 1.13
CA GLY A 242 14.63 22.98 2.24
C GLY A 242 13.18 23.49 2.29
N ILE A 243 12.97 24.79 2.09
CA ILE A 243 11.63 25.40 2.04
C ILE A 243 10.84 24.88 0.83
N ALA A 244 11.46 24.83 -0.35
CA ALA A 244 10.83 24.30 -1.55
C ALA A 244 10.42 22.83 -1.39
N ALA A 245 11.28 22.01 -0.78
CA ALA A 245 10.97 20.62 -0.44
C ALA A 245 9.80 20.55 0.55
N PHE A 246 9.81 21.37 1.61
CA PHE A 246 8.73 21.42 2.59
C PHE A 246 7.37 21.79 1.96
N LEU A 247 7.33 22.81 1.10
CA LEU A 247 6.11 23.21 0.39
C LEU A 247 5.60 22.09 -0.54
N GLY A 248 6.50 21.42 -1.25
CA GLY A 248 6.16 20.25 -2.06
C GLY A 248 5.52 19.13 -1.22
N LEU A 249 6.15 18.78 -0.09
CA LEU A 249 5.64 17.76 0.82
C LEU A 249 4.29 18.16 1.44
N LEU A 250 4.09 19.45 1.74
CA LEU A 250 2.83 19.97 2.26
C LEU A 250 1.69 19.82 1.24
N MET A 251 1.94 20.10 -0.04
CA MET A 251 0.97 19.90 -1.12
C MET A 251 0.62 18.42 -1.32
N ILE A 252 1.61 17.54 -1.25
CA ILE A 252 1.41 16.08 -1.24
C ILE A 252 0.53 15.68 -0.05
N ARG A 253 0.83 16.18 1.16
CA ARG A 253 0.10 15.81 2.38
C ARG A 253 -1.34 16.34 2.38
N ALA A 254 -1.54 17.59 1.96
CA ALA A 254 -2.85 18.21 1.88
C ALA A 254 -3.76 17.44 0.91
N SER A 255 -3.28 17.19 -0.30
CA SER A 255 -4.03 16.43 -1.31
C SER A 255 -4.29 14.97 -0.89
N SER A 256 -3.41 14.37 -0.09
CA SER A 256 -3.52 12.99 0.40
C SER A 256 -4.42 12.84 1.65
N LEU A 257 -5.00 13.92 2.18
CA LEU A 257 -5.95 13.85 3.30
C LEU A 257 -7.14 12.94 2.94
N PRO A 258 -7.61 12.07 3.85
CA PRO A 258 -8.74 11.18 3.56
C PRO A 258 -10.01 11.92 3.14
N ILE A 259 -10.22 13.15 3.61
CA ILE A 259 -11.36 14.00 3.21
C ILE A 259 -11.25 14.38 1.73
N ILE A 260 -10.08 14.80 1.28
CA ILE A 260 -9.84 15.22 -0.10
C ILE A 260 -9.78 14.00 -1.02
N ARG A 261 -8.98 12.98 -0.70
CA ARG A 261 -8.84 11.75 -1.50
C ARG A 261 -10.19 11.07 -1.79
N ARG A 262 -11.10 11.02 -0.81
CA ARG A 262 -12.43 10.40 -0.98
C ARG A 262 -13.42 11.26 -1.78
N ARG A 263 -13.27 12.58 -1.78
CA ARG A 263 -14.17 13.50 -2.50
C ARG A 263 -13.68 13.85 -3.90
N ALA A 264 -12.37 13.95 -4.07
CA ALA A 264 -11.70 14.43 -5.27
C ALA A 264 -10.44 13.59 -5.57
N TYR A 265 -10.64 12.31 -5.87
CA TYR A 265 -9.54 11.37 -6.12
C TYR A 265 -8.59 11.83 -7.25
N ARG A 266 -9.14 12.40 -8.34
CA ARG A 266 -8.34 12.94 -9.46
C ARG A 266 -7.42 14.08 -9.02
N LEU A 267 -7.91 14.98 -8.17
CA LEU A 267 -7.11 16.08 -7.63
C LEU A 267 -5.98 15.54 -6.75
N PHE A 268 -6.31 14.60 -5.85
CA PHE A 268 -5.31 13.88 -5.06
C PHE A 268 -4.20 13.30 -5.94
N LEU A 269 -4.57 12.49 -6.93
CA LEU A 269 -3.61 11.79 -7.78
C LEU A 269 -2.73 12.76 -8.57
N THR A 270 -3.34 13.81 -9.13
CA THR A 270 -2.64 14.82 -9.94
C THR A 270 -1.63 15.59 -9.10
N LEU A 271 -2.04 16.12 -7.93
CA LEU A 271 -1.14 16.86 -7.05
C LEU A 271 -0.04 15.97 -6.48
N HIS A 272 -0.36 14.74 -6.09
CA HIS A 272 0.62 13.81 -5.55
C HIS A 272 1.76 13.54 -6.55
N TYR A 273 1.44 13.24 -7.81
CA TYR A 273 2.47 13.05 -8.85
C TYR A 273 3.18 14.34 -9.26
N THR A 274 2.48 15.46 -9.30
CA THR A 274 3.07 16.75 -9.68
C THR A 274 4.12 17.20 -8.67
N PHE A 275 3.86 17.03 -7.37
CA PHE A 275 4.72 17.54 -6.30
C PHE A 275 5.76 16.53 -5.78
N VAL A 276 5.62 15.22 -6.04
CA VAL A 276 6.63 14.24 -5.60
C VAL A 276 7.99 14.45 -6.25
N ILE A 277 8.03 14.76 -7.55
CA ILE A 277 9.30 14.97 -8.27
C ILE A 277 10.04 16.24 -7.78
N PRO A 278 9.37 17.42 -7.68
CA PRO A 278 9.97 18.59 -7.04
C PRO A 278 10.41 18.31 -5.60
N PHE A 279 9.59 17.63 -4.79
CA PHE A 279 9.94 17.30 -3.41
C PHE A 279 11.24 16.50 -3.33
N LEU A 280 11.36 15.39 -4.06
CA LEU A 280 12.57 14.55 -4.03
C LEU A 280 13.79 15.30 -4.56
N THR A 281 13.61 16.14 -5.57
CA THR A 281 14.69 16.94 -6.17
C THR A 281 15.20 17.98 -5.18
N PHE A 282 14.33 18.82 -4.63
CA PHE A 282 14.71 19.85 -3.68
C PHE A 282 15.16 19.28 -2.33
N ALA A 283 14.62 18.14 -1.88
CA ALA A 283 15.14 17.45 -0.70
C ALA A 283 16.59 16.98 -0.91
N SER A 284 16.90 16.44 -2.10
CA SER A 284 18.26 16.02 -2.46
C SER A 284 19.23 17.20 -2.61
N LEU A 285 18.73 18.35 -3.10
CA LEU A 285 19.49 19.61 -3.18
C LEU A 285 19.59 20.33 -1.82
N HIS A 286 18.70 20.04 -0.86
CA HIS A 286 18.80 20.55 0.50
C HIS A 286 19.88 19.77 1.28
N ALA A 287 19.86 18.44 1.17
CA ALA A 287 20.86 17.58 1.77
C ALA A 287 21.17 16.39 0.86
N VAL A 288 22.45 16.24 0.49
CA VAL A 288 22.90 15.12 -0.36
C VAL A 288 22.65 13.76 0.31
N SER A 289 22.54 13.70 1.63
CA SER A 289 22.14 12.48 2.36
C SER A 289 20.77 11.96 1.94
N ASN A 290 19.82 12.83 1.59
CA ASN A 290 18.52 12.42 1.04
C ASN A 290 18.68 11.62 -0.25
N PHE A 291 19.62 11.97 -1.12
CA PHE A 291 19.88 11.23 -2.35
C PHE A 291 20.30 9.79 -2.07
N TYR A 292 21.17 9.57 -1.08
CA TYR A 292 21.66 8.23 -0.74
C TYR A 292 20.54 7.29 -0.26
N TRP A 293 19.58 7.82 0.51
CA TRP A 293 18.41 7.04 0.96
C TRP A 293 17.33 6.89 -0.12
N THR A 294 17.17 7.89 -0.98
CA THR A 294 16.17 7.91 -2.05
C THR A 294 16.56 7.00 -3.21
N PHE A 295 17.84 6.97 -3.59
CA PHE A 295 18.31 6.36 -4.82
C PHE A 295 18.01 4.85 -4.94
N PRO A 296 18.27 4.00 -3.93
CA PRO A 296 17.95 2.58 -4.04
C PRO A 296 16.45 2.30 -4.22
N ALA A 297 15.61 3.07 -3.54
CA ALA A 297 14.15 2.96 -3.67
C ALA A 297 13.68 3.44 -5.04
N LEU A 298 14.25 4.54 -5.54
CA LEU A 298 13.95 5.07 -6.87
C LEU A 298 14.40 4.10 -7.98
N ALA A 299 15.55 3.45 -7.84
CA ALA A 299 16.02 2.43 -8.78
C ALA A 299 15.02 1.25 -8.90
N LEU A 300 14.49 0.78 -7.77
CA LEU A 300 13.43 -0.24 -7.76
C LEU A 300 12.13 0.24 -8.42
N TYR A 301 11.78 1.51 -8.22
CA TYR A 301 10.62 2.12 -8.85
C TYR A 301 10.80 2.29 -10.37
N ILE A 302 11.97 2.72 -10.83
CA ILE A 302 12.28 2.82 -12.27
C ILE A 302 12.20 1.45 -12.93
N LEU A 303 12.74 0.40 -12.30
CA LEU A 303 12.62 -0.96 -12.81
C LEU A 303 11.15 -1.42 -12.88
N ASP A 304 10.33 -1.06 -11.89
CA ASP A 304 8.88 -1.29 -11.90
C ASP A 304 8.21 -0.62 -13.10
N LEU A 305 8.57 0.63 -13.39
CA LEU A 305 8.06 1.37 -14.56
C LEU A 305 8.46 0.70 -15.86
N ILE A 306 9.72 0.22 -15.98
CA ILE A 306 10.17 -0.52 -17.16
C ILE A 306 9.34 -1.78 -17.36
N PHE A 307 9.04 -2.54 -16.30
CA PHE A 307 8.17 -3.71 -16.40
C PHE A 307 6.75 -3.36 -16.82
N ARG A 308 6.16 -2.29 -16.25
CA ARG A 308 4.82 -1.81 -16.63
C ARG A 308 4.78 -1.43 -18.11
N LEU A 309 5.73 -0.64 -18.58
CA LEU A 309 5.84 -0.25 -19.99
C LEU A 309 5.98 -1.47 -20.89
N TYR A 310 6.86 -2.41 -20.54
CA TYR A 310 7.01 -3.68 -21.26
C TYR A 310 5.69 -4.47 -21.34
N HIS A 311 4.92 -4.52 -20.25
CA HIS A 311 3.64 -5.20 -20.21
C HIS A 311 2.57 -4.46 -21.02
N TYR A 312 2.51 -3.13 -20.97
CA TYR A 312 1.57 -2.32 -21.76
C TYR A 312 1.73 -2.50 -23.27
N HIS A 313 2.96 -2.72 -23.75
CA HIS A 313 3.22 -3.02 -25.16
C HIS A 313 2.86 -4.46 -25.59
N LYS A 314 2.55 -5.35 -24.63
CA LYS A 314 2.19 -6.75 -24.90
C LYS A 314 0.72 -7.01 -24.63
N THR A 315 -0.09 -6.62 -25.59
CA THR A 315 -1.54 -6.90 -25.57
C THR A 315 -1.82 -8.36 -25.90
N LEU A 316 -2.78 -8.92 -25.16
CA LEU A 316 -3.29 -10.27 -25.29
C LEU A 316 -4.69 -10.25 -25.91
N PRO A 317 -5.07 -11.29 -26.67
CA PRO A 317 -6.44 -11.45 -27.13
C PRO A 317 -7.42 -11.49 -25.95
N ALA A 318 -8.48 -10.70 -26.04
CA ALA A 318 -9.52 -10.60 -25.05
C ALA A 318 -10.90 -10.62 -25.71
N ARG A 319 -11.92 -10.97 -24.93
CA ARG A 319 -13.33 -10.88 -25.31
C ARG A 319 -14.08 -10.27 -24.15
N ALA A 320 -14.65 -9.09 -24.36
CA ALA A 320 -15.56 -8.49 -23.40
C ALA A 320 -17.01 -8.91 -23.70
N ILE A 321 -17.79 -9.10 -22.63
CA ILE A 321 -19.17 -9.56 -22.65
C ILE A 321 -19.95 -8.67 -21.71
N ASN A 322 -21.03 -8.07 -22.22
CA ASN A 322 -21.97 -7.32 -21.39
C ASN A 322 -22.82 -8.32 -20.57
N GLU A 323 -22.56 -8.40 -19.27
CA GLU A 323 -23.38 -9.19 -18.34
C GLU A 323 -24.66 -8.42 -17.99
N THR A 324 -24.49 -7.12 -17.72
CA THR A 324 -25.57 -6.16 -17.49
C THR A 324 -25.14 -4.81 -18.07
N PRO A 325 -26.02 -3.80 -18.18
CA PRO A 325 -25.63 -2.46 -18.65
C PRO A 325 -24.49 -1.80 -17.86
N ASP A 326 -24.24 -2.24 -16.62
CA ASP A 326 -23.23 -1.70 -15.71
C ASP A 326 -22.10 -2.68 -15.38
N ILE A 327 -22.12 -3.91 -15.89
CA ILE A 327 -21.11 -4.93 -15.59
C ILE A 327 -20.65 -5.60 -16.88
N VAL A 328 -19.35 -5.51 -17.13
CA VAL A 328 -18.65 -6.20 -18.22
C VAL A 328 -17.82 -7.34 -17.65
N ARG A 329 -17.97 -8.53 -18.22
CA ARG A 329 -17.02 -9.63 -18.06
C ARG A 329 -15.97 -9.54 -19.15
N LEU A 330 -14.71 -9.51 -18.76
CA LEU A 330 -13.58 -9.50 -19.68
C LEU A 330 -12.81 -10.82 -19.58
N ASP A 331 -12.89 -11.64 -20.62
CA ASP A 331 -12.13 -12.90 -20.74
C ASP A 331 -10.83 -12.65 -21.51
N VAL A 332 -9.68 -12.90 -20.91
CA VAL A 332 -8.35 -12.67 -21.51
C VAL A 332 -7.59 -13.98 -21.66
N LYS A 333 -7.08 -14.27 -22.86
CA LYS A 333 -6.22 -15.44 -23.12
C LYS A 333 -4.80 -15.17 -22.63
N VAL A 334 -4.43 -15.77 -21.49
CA VAL A 334 -3.12 -15.56 -20.84
C VAL A 334 -2.08 -16.61 -21.23
N GLY A 335 -2.47 -17.64 -21.99
CA GLY A 335 -1.58 -18.70 -22.46
C GLY A 335 -0.98 -19.47 -21.27
N LYS A 336 0.35 -19.62 -21.25
CA LYS A 336 1.08 -20.38 -20.20
C LYS A 336 1.32 -19.59 -18.90
N ARG A 337 0.71 -18.42 -18.70
CA ARG A 337 0.92 -17.65 -17.46
C ARG A 337 0.27 -18.38 -16.29
N HIS A 338 1.06 -18.66 -15.25
CA HIS A 338 0.56 -19.22 -13.99
C HIS A 338 -0.19 -18.15 -13.18
N VAL A 339 -1.49 -18.36 -13.01
CA VAL A 339 -2.43 -17.49 -12.29
C VAL A 339 -3.10 -18.30 -11.20
N GLU A 340 -3.16 -17.73 -10.00
CA GLU A 340 -3.79 -18.33 -8.83
C GLU A 340 -5.04 -17.55 -8.42
N PRO A 341 -6.04 -18.22 -7.82
CA PRO A 341 -7.19 -17.56 -7.22
C PRO A 341 -6.80 -16.49 -6.20
N GLY A 342 -7.59 -15.42 -6.11
CA GLY A 342 -7.33 -14.29 -5.21
C GLY A 342 -6.20 -13.36 -5.63
N GLN A 343 -5.55 -13.62 -6.77
CA GLN A 343 -4.64 -12.65 -7.39
C GLN A 343 -5.41 -11.56 -8.14
N PHE A 344 -4.73 -10.47 -8.44
CA PHE A 344 -5.27 -9.42 -9.30
C PHE A 344 -4.25 -9.01 -10.38
N PHE A 345 -4.76 -8.39 -11.44
CA PHE A 345 -3.95 -7.78 -12.49
C PHE A 345 -4.28 -6.30 -12.58
N THR A 346 -3.32 -5.52 -13.05
CA THR A 346 -3.62 -4.18 -13.56
C THR A 346 -3.92 -4.30 -15.06
N LEU A 347 -5.11 -3.88 -15.45
CA LEU A 347 -5.63 -3.95 -16.81
C LEU A 347 -5.34 -2.65 -17.54
N TYR A 348 -4.77 -2.76 -18.73
CA TYR A 348 -4.60 -1.67 -19.68
C TYR A 348 -5.34 -2.00 -20.97
N ILE A 349 -6.31 -1.17 -21.33
CA ILE A 349 -7.17 -1.34 -22.50
C ILE A 349 -6.89 -0.18 -23.45
N PRO A 350 -6.09 -0.38 -24.51
CA PRO A 350 -5.66 0.70 -25.41
C PRO A 350 -6.82 1.46 -26.05
N ALA A 351 -7.94 0.78 -26.31
CA ALA A 351 -9.15 1.38 -26.87
C ALA A 351 -9.83 2.38 -25.92
N VAL A 352 -9.64 2.23 -24.60
CA VAL A 352 -10.24 3.09 -23.57
C VAL A 352 -9.30 4.21 -23.16
N SER A 353 -8.01 3.91 -22.96
CA SER A 353 -7.03 4.87 -22.50
C SER A 353 -5.62 4.50 -22.91
N LYS A 354 -4.84 5.52 -23.29
CA LYS A 354 -3.41 5.38 -23.61
C LYS A 354 -2.48 5.44 -22.40
N VAL A 355 -3.00 5.87 -21.24
CA VAL A 355 -2.18 6.20 -20.06
C VAL A 355 -2.65 5.48 -18.80
N PHE A 356 -3.96 5.30 -18.66
CA PHE A 356 -4.57 4.81 -17.43
C PHE A 356 -4.78 3.30 -17.46
N SER A 357 -4.41 2.66 -16.36
CA SER A 357 -4.61 1.24 -16.13
C SER A 357 -5.16 1.04 -14.72
N HIS A 358 -6.07 0.08 -14.53
CA HIS A 358 -6.80 -0.09 -13.28
C HIS A 358 -6.68 -1.53 -12.74
N PRO A 359 -6.58 -1.73 -11.42
CA PRO A 359 -6.47 -3.06 -10.84
C PRO A 359 -7.83 -3.77 -10.79
N PHE A 360 -7.85 -5.04 -11.20
CA PHE A 360 -9.02 -5.92 -11.11
C PHE A 360 -8.62 -7.31 -10.65
N SER A 361 -9.36 -7.83 -9.66
CA SER A 361 -9.20 -9.20 -9.17
C SER A 361 -9.53 -10.20 -10.25
N VAL A 362 -8.80 -11.31 -10.26
CA VAL A 362 -9.12 -12.47 -11.07
C VAL A 362 -10.50 -12.97 -10.64
N ALA A 363 -11.47 -12.86 -11.56
CA ALA A 363 -12.81 -13.33 -11.32
C ALA A 363 -12.88 -14.83 -11.49
N GLY A 364 -12.37 -15.40 -12.60
CA GLY A 364 -12.39 -16.84 -12.88
C GLY A 364 -11.18 -17.30 -13.67
N ILE A 365 -10.90 -18.61 -13.62
CA ILE A 365 -9.76 -19.24 -14.31
C ILE A 365 -10.27 -20.48 -15.04
N LYS A 366 -10.18 -20.48 -16.38
CA LYS A 366 -10.61 -21.61 -17.22
C LYS A 366 -9.55 -21.91 -18.28
N GLY A 367 -8.76 -22.96 -18.04
CA GLY A 367 -7.66 -23.33 -18.92
C GLY A 367 -6.64 -22.20 -19.05
N ASP A 368 -6.47 -21.68 -20.27
CA ASP A 368 -5.58 -20.57 -20.59
C ASP A 368 -6.26 -19.19 -20.55
N THR A 369 -7.50 -19.12 -20.10
CA THR A 369 -8.32 -17.91 -20.06
C THR A 369 -8.57 -17.45 -18.63
N VAL A 370 -8.37 -16.17 -18.38
CA VAL A 370 -8.64 -15.51 -17.09
C VAL A 370 -9.74 -14.49 -17.30
N SER A 371 -10.78 -14.55 -16.46
CA SER A 371 -11.90 -13.62 -16.51
C SER A 371 -11.78 -12.53 -15.46
N PHE A 372 -12.22 -11.32 -15.78
CA PHE A 372 -12.31 -10.17 -14.87
C PHE A 372 -13.74 -9.61 -14.89
N LEU A 373 -14.18 -9.04 -13.76
CA LEU A 373 -15.46 -8.36 -13.64
C LEU A 373 -15.23 -6.85 -13.47
N ILE A 374 -15.69 -6.08 -14.45
CA ILE A 374 -15.55 -4.63 -14.48
C ILE A 374 -16.93 -4.03 -14.27
N LYS A 375 -17.13 -3.40 -13.11
CA LYS A 375 -18.36 -2.67 -12.77
C LYS A 375 -18.18 -1.19 -13.11
N ARG A 376 -19.17 -0.59 -13.78
CA ARG A 376 -19.26 0.86 -13.99
C ARG A 376 -19.28 1.57 -12.64
N HIS A 377 -18.35 2.50 -12.44
CA HIS A 377 -18.31 3.35 -11.26
C HIS A 377 -18.66 4.80 -11.66
N PRO A 378 -19.69 5.43 -11.06
CA PRO A 378 -20.21 6.72 -11.52
C PRO A 378 -19.18 7.85 -11.60
N SER A 379 -18.17 7.84 -10.72
CA SER A 379 -17.11 8.86 -10.70
C SER A 379 -15.86 8.49 -11.51
N GLU A 380 -15.80 7.30 -12.11
CA GLU A 380 -14.63 6.81 -12.85
C GLU A 380 -14.93 6.64 -14.34
N LYS A 381 -14.49 7.63 -15.12
CA LYS A 381 -14.63 7.66 -16.58
C LYS A 381 -14.07 6.40 -17.25
N TRP A 382 -12.96 5.84 -16.76
CA TRP A 382 -12.37 4.65 -17.37
C TRP A 382 -13.33 3.46 -17.37
N THR A 383 -13.97 3.17 -16.23
CA THR A 383 -14.93 2.04 -16.14
C THR A 383 -16.19 2.29 -16.95
N SER A 384 -16.67 3.54 -17.04
CA SER A 384 -17.82 3.88 -17.88
C SER A 384 -17.52 3.65 -19.35
N SER A 385 -16.35 4.09 -19.83
CA SER A 385 -15.93 3.88 -21.21
C SER A 385 -15.74 2.41 -21.54
N VAL A 386 -15.22 1.58 -20.62
CA VAL A 386 -15.18 0.11 -20.83
C VAL A 386 -16.56 -0.46 -21.09
N CYS A 387 -17.57 -0.06 -20.33
CA CYS A 387 -18.95 -0.53 -20.52
C CYS A 387 -19.60 0.01 -21.81
N GLU A 388 -19.18 1.18 -22.29
CA GLU A 388 -19.70 1.78 -23.53
C GLU A 388 -19.16 1.09 -24.78
N ILE A 389 -17.87 0.74 -24.79
CA ILE A 389 -17.20 0.14 -25.96
C ILE A 389 -16.90 -1.35 -25.77
N ALA A 390 -17.63 -2.04 -24.88
CA ALA A 390 -17.32 -3.41 -24.50
C ALA A 390 -17.21 -4.35 -25.71
N GLU A 391 -18.06 -4.19 -26.72
CA GLU A 391 -18.07 -5.03 -27.93
C GLU A 391 -16.82 -4.83 -28.81
N ASP A 392 -16.19 -3.66 -28.73
CA ASP A 392 -14.99 -3.31 -29.50
C ASP A 392 -13.68 -3.73 -28.79
N ILE A 393 -13.75 -4.25 -27.56
CA ILE A 393 -12.55 -4.64 -26.79
C ILE A 393 -12.11 -6.06 -27.19
N ASP A 394 -11.10 -6.13 -28.05
CA ASP A 394 -10.49 -7.37 -28.55
C ASP A 394 -9.08 -7.63 -27.98
N ARG A 395 -8.44 -6.59 -27.41
CA ARG A 395 -7.05 -6.64 -26.94
C ARG A 395 -6.87 -5.90 -25.62
N VAL A 396 -6.20 -6.56 -24.68
CA VAL A 396 -5.90 -6.01 -23.34
C VAL A 396 -4.47 -6.36 -22.94
N ALA A 397 -3.73 -5.41 -22.39
CA ALA A 397 -2.47 -5.69 -21.73
C ALA A 397 -2.68 -5.95 -20.24
N LEU A 398 -1.97 -6.97 -19.74
CA LEU A 398 -2.03 -7.39 -18.35
C LEU A 398 -0.68 -7.20 -17.67
N ASP A 399 -0.68 -6.41 -16.59
CA ASP A 399 0.43 -6.27 -15.66
C ASP A 399 0.14 -7.06 -14.37
N GLY A 400 1.03 -7.98 -13.99
CA GLY A 400 0.82 -8.95 -12.90
C GLY A 400 1.09 -10.41 -13.32
N PRO A 401 0.61 -11.42 -12.54
CA PRO A 401 -0.31 -11.29 -11.41
C PRO A 401 0.37 -10.71 -10.15
N PHE A 402 -0.42 -10.00 -9.36
CA PHE A 402 -0.02 -9.47 -8.05
C PHE A 402 -0.75 -10.18 -6.91
N CYS A 403 -0.17 -10.10 -5.71
CA CYS A 403 -0.57 -10.85 -4.51
C CYS A 403 -0.38 -12.38 -4.63
N HIS A 404 -0.60 -13.07 -3.52
CA HIS A 404 -0.61 -14.52 -3.42
C HIS A 404 -2.05 -15.00 -3.18
N SER A 405 -2.32 -16.26 -3.48
CA SER A 405 -3.57 -16.89 -3.03
C SER A 405 -3.74 -16.70 -1.53
N PRO A 406 -4.93 -16.30 -1.05
CA PRO A 406 -5.19 -16.04 0.37
C PRO A 406 -5.06 -17.30 1.23
N PHE A 407 -5.26 -18.47 0.62
CA PHE A 407 -5.15 -19.76 1.31
C PHE A 407 -4.23 -20.72 0.56
N ASP A 408 -3.52 -21.53 1.33
CA ASP A 408 -2.98 -22.78 0.85
C ASP A 408 -4.12 -23.80 0.81
N PHE A 409 -4.61 -24.06 -0.41
CA PHE A 409 -5.72 -24.97 -0.63
C PHE A 409 -5.43 -26.39 -0.14
N ASN A 410 -4.18 -26.79 0.11
CA ASN A 410 -3.89 -28.11 0.67
C ASN A 410 -4.11 -28.18 2.20
N LYS A 411 -4.03 -27.03 2.89
CA LYS A 411 -4.13 -26.95 4.36
C LYS A 411 -5.54 -26.69 4.87
N VAL A 412 -6.44 -26.18 4.02
CA VAL A 412 -7.84 -25.93 4.38
C VAL A 412 -8.74 -27.07 3.94
N SER A 413 -9.74 -27.43 4.73
CA SER A 413 -10.70 -28.50 4.40
C SER A 413 -11.79 -28.03 3.43
N GLY A 414 -12.08 -26.73 3.42
CA GLY A 414 -13.06 -26.06 2.55
C GLY A 414 -12.87 -24.54 2.58
N ILE A 415 -13.69 -23.81 1.80
CA ILE A 415 -13.65 -22.35 1.74
C ILE A 415 -15.02 -21.76 2.02
N ALA A 416 -15.06 -20.71 2.84
CA ALA A 416 -16.21 -19.85 3.02
C ALA A 416 -15.89 -18.43 2.52
N CYS A 417 -16.61 -17.94 1.52
CA CYS A 417 -16.50 -16.59 1.01
C CYS A 417 -17.69 -15.76 1.48
N VAL A 418 -17.43 -14.69 2.23
CA VAL A 418 -18.44 -13.75 2.72
C VAL A 418 -18.17 -12.39 2.09
N VAL A 419 -18.96 -12.05 1.09
CA VAL A 419 -18.66 -10.92 0.20
C VAL A 419 -19.84 -9.97 0.05
N ALA A 420 -19.56 -8.71 -0.24
CA ALA A 420 -20.57 -7.71 -0.55
C ALA A 420 -20.31 -7.03 -1.90
N GLY A 421 -21.36 -6.89 -2.71
CA GLY A 421 -21.29 -6.23 -4.03
C GLY A 421 -20.22 -6.85 -4.95
N SER A 422 -19.33 -6.02 -5.48
CA SER A 422 -18.26 -6.43 -6.41
C SER A 422 -17.14 -7.29 -5.78
N GLY A 423 -17.14 -7.46 -4.44
CA GLY A 423 -16.22 -8.39 -3.77
C GLY A 423 -16.36 -9.85 -4.22
N ILE A 424 -17.43 -10.18 -4.95
CA ILE A 424 -17.66 -11.48 -5.56
C ILE A 424 -16.58 -11.91 -6.56
N ALA A 425 -15.88 -10.97 -7.20
CA ALA A 425 -14.89 -11.28 -8.24
C ALA A 425 -13.81 -12.24 -7.72
N ALA A 426 -13.05 -11.84 -6.70
CA ALA A 426 -12.01 -12.71 -6.13
C ALA A 426 -12.60 -14.01 -5.53
N ALA A 427 -13.77 -13.92 -4.88
CA ALA A 427 -14.43 -15.08 -4.28
C ALA A 427 -14.81 -16.16 -5.30
N PHE A 428 -15.23 -15.79 -6.52
CA PHE A 428 -15.54 -16.76 -7.56
C PHE A 428 -14.32 -17.63 -7.89
N SER A 429 -13.15 -17.03 -8.13
CA SER A 429 -11.93 -17.78 -8.44
C SER A 429 -11.54 -18.76 -7.31
N LEU A 430 -11.75 -18.36 -6.05
CA LEU A 430 -11.49 -19.19 -4.88
C LEU A 430 -12.44 -20.40 -4.82
N ILE A 431 -13.74 -20.16 -5.01
CA ILE A 431 -14.77 -21.21 -5.02
C ILE A 431 -14.54 -22.17 -6.19
N GLN A 432 -14.25 -21.66 -7.39
CA GLN A 432 -13.98 -22.46 -8.56
C GLN A 432 -12.80 -23.42 -8.31
N LYS A 433 -11.71 -22.91 -7.70
CA LYS A 433 -10.56 -23.75 -7.34
C LYS A 433 -10.89 -24.77 -6.26
N ALA A 434 -11.58 -24.38 -5.20
CA ALA A 434 -11.98 -25.31 -4.12
C ALA A 434 -12.88 -26.43 -4.64
N SER A 435 -13.91 -26.09 -5.42
CA SER A 435 -14.83 -27.04 -6.04
C SER A 435 -14.11 -27.99 -7.01
N SER A 436 -13.21 -27.47 -7.87
CA SER A 436 -12.39 -28.32 -8.76
C SER A 436 -11.47 -29.28 -8.01
N SER A 437 -11.13 -28.96 -6.76
CA SER A 437 -10.33 -29.82 -5.86
C SER A 437 -11.20 -30.74 -5.00
N GLY A 438 -12.51 -30.81 -5.26
CA GLY A 438 -13.48 -31.65 -4.54
C GLY A 438 -13.86 -31.15 -3.14
N LYS A 439 -13.46 -29.92 -2.77
CA LYS A 439 -13.65 -29.34 -1.44
C LYS A 439 -14.97 -28.56 -1.35
N PRO A 440 -15.70 -28.65 -0.22
CA PRO A 440 -16.92 -27.88 -0.01
C PRO A 440 -16.61 -26.38 -0.04
N SER A 441 -17.50 -25.63 -0.70
CA SER A 441 -17.40 -24.17 -0.82
C SER A 441 -18.70 -23.52 -0.40
N PHE A 442 -18.60 -22.49 0.43
CA PHE A 442 -19.75 -21.75 0.95
C PHE A 442 -19.62 -20.30 0.50
N LEU A 443 -20.67 -19.76 -0.12
CA LEU A 443 -20.75 -18.36 -0.54
C LEU A 443 -21.88 -17.68 0.22
N ILE A 444 -21.57 -16.64 0.97
CA ILE A 444 -22.55 -15.73 1.56
C ILE A 444 -22.36 -14.38 0.87
N TRP A 445 -23.30 -14.01 0.01
CA TRP A 445 -23.17 -12.82 -0.82
C TRP A 445 -24.24 -11.79 -0.48
N SER A 446 -23.80 -10.64 0.03
CA SER A 446 -24.67 -9.49 0.28
C SER A 446 -24.76 -8.59 -0.95
N ILE A 447 -25.97 -8.41 -1.46
CA ILE A 447 -26.26 -7.57 -2.63
C ILE A 447 -27.29 -6.51 -2.27
N ARG A 448 -27.22 -5.37 -2.98
CA ARG A 448 -28.18 -4.26 -2.84
C ARG A 448 -29.10 -4.10 -4.04
N HIS A 449 -28.65 -4.52 -5.23
CA HIS A 449 -29.41 -4.35 -6.47
C HIS A 449 -29.75 -5.71 -7.08
N PRO A 450 -30.92 -5.86 -7.71
CA PRO A 450 -31.37 -7.15 -8.24
C PRO A 450 -30.56 -7.62 -9.46
N TYR A 451 -29.99 -6.72 -10.26
CA TYR A 451 -29.20 -7.08 -11.46
C TYR A 451 -28.00 -8.02 -11.18
N TRP A 452 -27.55 -8.11 -9.93
CA TRP A 452 -26.51 -9.06 -9.53
C TRP A 452 -26.94 -10.53 -9.68
N LEU A 453 -28.25 -10.79 -9.68
CA LEU A 453 -28.84 -12.10 -9.85
C LEU A 453 -28.85 -12.57 -11.31
N ASP A 454 -28.71 -11.65 -12.27
CA ASP A 454 -28.75 -11.95 -13.70
C ASP A 454 -27.37 -12.29 -14.28
N LEU A 455 -26.30 -12.17 -13.48
CA LEU A 455 -24.94 -12.46 -13.91
C LEU A 455 -24.76 -13.92 -14.35
N SER A 456 -24.11 -14.14 -15.49
CA SER A 456 -23.75 -15.49 -15.97
C SER A 456 -22.87 -16.24 -14.95
N PHE A 457 -22.03 -15.51 -14.22
CA PHE A 457 -21.20 -16.04 -13.13
C PHE A 457 -22.01 -16.70 -12.02
N LEU A 458 -23.21 -16.22 -11.70
CA LEU A 458 -24.05 -16.85 -10.69
C LEU A 458 -24.55 -18.22 -11.17
N GLN A 459 -24.92 -18.31 -12.45
CA GLN A 459 -25.31 -19.59 -13.06
C GLN A 459 -24.13 -20.57 -13.10
N GLU A 460 -22.92 -20.08 -13.41
CA GLU A 460 -21.69 -20.88 -13.34
C GLU A 460 -21.45 -21.41 -11.91
N LEU A 461 -21.57 -20.57 -10.87
CA LEU A 461 -21.44 -21.00 -9.48
C LEU A 461 -22.46 -22.07 -9.09
N CYS A 462 -23.72 -21.89 -9.48
CA CYS A 462 -24.78 -22.86 -9.23
C CYS A 462 -24.56 -24.21 -9.93
N SER A 463 -23.76 -24.23 -11.01
CA SER A 463 -23.41 -25.45 -11.73
C SER A 463 -22.29 -26.26 -11.08
N LEU A 464 -21.50 -25.64 -10.19
CA LEU A 464 -20.35 -26.27 -9.56
C LEU A 464 -20.76 -27.28 -8.47
N PRO A 465 -20.08 -28.43 -8.37
CA PRO A 465 -20.37 -29.41 -7.32
C PRO A 465 -19.93 -28.90 -5.94
N LYS A 466 -20.69 -29.28 -4.90
CA LYS A 466 -20.42 -28.96 -3.49
C LYS A 466 -20.28 -27.46 -3.19
N VAL A 467 -21.00 -26.62 -3.92
CA VAL A 467 -21.07 -25.18 -3.68
C VAL A 467 -22.42 -24.84 -3.06
N TYR A 468 -22.39 -24.23 -1.88
CA TYR A 468 -23.55 -23.73 -1.16
C TYR A 468 -23.59 -22.21 -1.29
N ILE A 469 -24.71 -21.65 -1.72
CA ILE A 469 -24.87 -20.22 -1.99
C ILE A 469 -26.00 -19.68 -1.13
N GLN A 470 -25.69 -18.68 -0.31
CA GLN A 470 -26.66 -17.85 0.38
C GLN A 470 -26.55 -16.42 -0.15
N ILE A 471 -27.66 -15.89 -0.65
CA ILE A 471 -27.78 -14.49 -1.05
C ILE A 471 -28.52 -13.72 0.05
N CYS A 472 -27.94 -12.60 0.49
CA CYS A 472 -28.52 -11.67 1.46
C CYS A 472 -28.84 -10.35 0.76
N TYR A 473 -30.12 -10.14 0.42
CA TYR A 473 -30.56 -8.93 -0.27
C TYR A 473 -30.88 -7.81 0.72
N THR A 474 -30.20 -6.67 0.55
CA THR A 474 -30.29 -5.49 1.42
C THR A 474 -30.91 -4.28 0.72
N GLY A 475 -31.40 -4.45 -0.51
CA GLY A 475 -32.07 -3.40 -1.29
C GLY A 475 -33.54 -3.20 -0.92
N ASP A 476 -34.22 -2.36 -1.69
CA ASP A 476 -35.66 -2.17 -1.53
C ASP A 476 -36.39 -3.45 -2.00
N PRO A 477 -37.26 -4.06 -1.15
CA PRO A 477 -38.07 -5.20 -1.54
C PRO A 477 -38.92 -4.96 -2.80
N LYS A 478 -39.29 -3.72 -3.11
CA LYS A 478 -40.10 -3.37 -4.29
C LYS A 478 -39.31 -3.49 -5.61
N GLU A 479 -37.99 -3.35 -5.57
CA GLU A 479 -37.12 -3.51 -6.75
C GLU A 479 -36.98 -4.99 -7.17
N LEU A 480 -37.46 -5.95 -6.38
CA LEU A 480 -37.40 -7.39 -6.68
C LEU A 480 -38.49 -7.89 -7.65
N GLU A 481 -39.20 -7.01 -8.35
CA GLU A 481 -40.19 -7.41 -9.36
C GLU A 481 -39.52 -8.08 -10.59
N GLY A 482 -39.27 -9.39 -10.45
CA GLY A 482 -38.61 -10.28 -11.44
C GLY A 482 -37.08 -10.34 -11.28
N PRO A 483 -36.42 -11.52 -11.38
CA PRO A 483 -36.83 -12.80 -11.97
C PRO A 483 -37.06 -13.92 -10.93
N LYS A 484 -38.24 -14.57 -11.00
CA LYS A 484 -38.58 -15.85 -10.33
C LYS A 484 -37.76 -17.06 -10.88
N LYS A 485 -36.59 -16.85 -11.50
CA LYS A 485 -35.84 -17.89 -12.23
C LYS A 485 -34.90 -18.73 -11.36
N LEU A 486 -34.42 -18.24 -10.21
CA LEU A 486 -33.53 -19.04 -9.35
C LEU A 486 -34.24 -19.89 -8.29
N GLU A 487 -35.43 -19.50 -7.82
CA GLU A 487 -36.15 -20.27 -6.79
C GLU A 487 -36.64 -21.65 -7.27
N LYS A 488 -36.82 -21.85 -8.59
CA LYS A 488 -37.40 -23.09 -9.13
C LYS A 488 -36.39 -24.17 -9.54
N SER A 489 -35.09 -23.93 -9.43
CA SER A 489 -34.05 -24.84 -9.93
C SER A 489 -32.98 -25.12 -8.88
N ARG A 490 -33.13 -26.25 -8.17
CA ARG A 490 -32.18 -26.92 -7.24
C ARG A 490 -32.25 -26.44 -5.78
N SER A 491 -32.97 -27.20 -4.96
CA SER A 491 -33.55 -26.79 -3.67
C SER A 491 -32.77 -27.12 -2.39
N ASP A 492 -31.51 -27.56 -2.43
CA ASP A 492 -30.77 -27.85 -1.17
C ASP A 492 -29.52 -26.98 -0.94
N PHE A 493 -28.98 -26.35 -2.00
CA PHE A 493 -27.68 -25.65 -1.97
C PHE A 493 -27.78 -24.16 -2.28
N TYR A 494 -28.98 -23.63 -2.53
CA TYR A 494 -29.23 -22.22 -2.79
C TYR A 494 -30.26 -21.66 -1.80
N ARG A 495 -29.92 -20.57 -1.11
CA ARG A 495 -30.78 -19.89 -0.13
C ARG A 495 -30.82 -18.40 -0.43
N PHE A 496 -32.03 -17.84 -0.52
CA PHE A 496 -32.22 -16.40 -0.64
C PHE A 496 -32.80 -15.86 0.68
N THR A 497 -32.21 -14.79 1.21
CA THR A 497 -32.61 -14.17 2.48
C THR A 497 -32.72 -12.66 2.31
N MET A 498 -33.77 -12.08 2.90
CA MET A 498 -33.92 -10.63 3.00
C MET A 498 -33.18 -10.12 4.24
N GLY A 499 -32.47 -9.01 4.10
CA GLY A 499 -31.75 -8.36 5.18
C GLY A 499 -30.24 -8.61 5.17
N ARG A 500 -29.61 -8.38 6.33
CA ARG A 500 -28.16 -8.44 6.52
C ARG A 500 -27.70 -9.88 6.80
N VAL A 501 -26.39 -10.10 6.72
CA VAL A 501 -25.77 -11.36 7.15
C VAL A 501 -25.91 -11.50 8.67
N GLU A 502 -26.37 -12.66 9.13
CA GLU A 502 -26.62 -12.98 10.54
C GLU A 502 -25.85 -14.23 10.99
N SER A 503 -25.75 -14.48 12.30
CA SER A 503 -25.08 -15.68 12.87
C SER A 503 -25.59 -16.99 12.27
N LYS A 504 -26.90 -17.08 12.00
CA LYS A 504 -27.55 -18.24 11.37
C LYS A 504 -27.03 -18.54 9.96
N SER A 505 -26.49 -17.53 9.27
CA SER A 505 -25.87 -17.68 7.95
C SER A 505 -24.56 -18.48 8.00
N PHE A 506 -24.06 -18.83 9.19
CA PHE A 506 -22.84 -19.61 9.36
C PHE A 506 -23.10 -20.99 9.98
N GLU A 507 -24.35 -21.37 10.23
CA GLU A 507 -24.69 -22.64 10.91
C GLU A 507 -24.50 -23.87 10.01
N PHE A 508 -24.65 -23.70 8.69
CA PHE A 508 -24.46 -24.78 7.71
C PHE A 508 -22.99 -25.02 7.33
N ILE A 509 -22.07 -24.16 7.79
CA ILE A 509 -20.64 -24.31 7.52
C ILE A 509 -20.09 -25.32 8.51
N THR A 510 -19.81 -26.53 8.03
CA THR A 510 -19.27 -27.63 8.81
C THR A 510 -17.84 -27.95 8.39
N GLY A 511 -17.04 -28.44 9.35
CA GLY A 511 -15.65 -28.87 9.12
C GLY A 511 -14.63 -28.14 10.00
N ASP A 512 -13.42 -28.69 10.03
CA ASP A 512 -12.27 -28.13 10.75
C ASP A 512 -11.33 -27.43 9.78
N HIS A 513 -10.84 -26.23 10.13
CA HIS A 513 -9.93 -25.43 9.30
C HIS A 513 -10.50 -25.00 7.94
N ILE A 514 -11.60 -24.26 7.96
CA ILE A 514 -12.20 -23.61 6.79
C ILE A 514 -11.50 -22.28 6.50
N GLY A 515 -11.07 -22.06 5.25
CA GLY A 515 -10.56 -20.76 4.80
C GLY A 515 -11.70 -19.76 4.66
N LEU A 516 -11.75 -18.73 5.51
CA LEU A 516 -12.78 -17.70 5.50
C LEU A 516 -12.29 -16.45 4.78
N TYR A 517 -12.77 -16.21 3.56
CA TYR A 517 -12.49 -15.01 2.78
C TYR A 517 -13.57 -13.95 3.01
N ILE A 518 -13.18 -12.74 3.43
CA ILE A 518 -14.10 -11.64 3.67
C ILE A 518 -13.72 -10.45 2.79
N CYS A 519 -14.65 -9.96 1.97
CA CYS A 519 -14.43 -8.78 1.11
C CYS A 519 -15.69 -7.92 0.97
N GLY A 520 -15.58 -6.62 1.27
CA GLY A 520 -16.69 -5.68 1.13
C GLY A 520 -16.40 -4.33 1.80
N PRO A 521 -17.42 -3.49 2.03
CA PRO A 521 -17.26 -2.26 2.78
C PRO A 521 -16.77 -2.52 4.21
N ASN A 522 -15.98 -1.60 4.79
CA ASN A 522 -15.40 -1.76 6.14
C ASN A 522 -16.45 -2.09 7.22
N GLN A 523 -17.65 -1.50 7.16
CA GLN A 523 -18.73 -1.80 8.09
C GLN A 523 -19.22 -3.25 7.97
N PHE A 524 -19.37 -3.75 6.74
CA PHE A 524 -19.76 -5.13 6.46
C PHE A 524 -18.70 -6.11 6.97
N MET A 525 -17.43 -5.87 6.66
CA MET A 525 -16.35 -6.75 7.07
C MET A 525 -16.19 -6.80 8.59
N ASN A 526 -16.35 -5.66 9.29
CA ASN A 526 -16.31 -5.61 10.75
C ASN A 526 -17.46 -6.43 11.35
N HIS A 527 -18.69 -6.24 10.85
CA HIS A 527 -19.86 -7.02 11.26
C HIS A 527 -19.65 -8.53 11.09
N VAL A 528 -19.15 -8.96 9.93
CA VAL A 528 -18.85 -10.38 9.68
C VAL A 528 -17.78 -10.90 10.65
N GLN A 529 -16.78 -10.09 11.02
CA GLN A 529 -15.79 -10.51 12.01
C GLN A 529 -16.42 -10.85 13.34
N GLU A 530 -17.30 -9.99 13.82
CA GLU A 530 -17.94 -10.15 15.12
C GLU A 530 -18.75 -11.45 15.16
N LEU A 531 -19.39 -11.80 14.05
CA LEU A 531 -20.14 -13.05 13.89
C LEU A 531 -19.23 -14.30 13.85
N THR A 532 -18.01 -14.19 13.34
CA THR A 532 -17.10 -15.33 13.17
C THR A 532 -16.01 -15.43 14.24
N PHE A 533 -15.83 -14.40 15.08
CA PHE A 533 -14.74 -14.32 16.06
C PHE A 533 -14.75 -15.47 17.08
N SER A 534 -15.95 -15.92 17.47
CA SER A 534 -16.13 -17.02 18.43
C SER A 534 -16.02 -18.42 17.82
N LYS A 535 -15.85 -18.54 16.48
CA LYS A 535 -15.82 -19.81 15.77
C LYS A 535 -14.38 -20.21 15.43
N PRO A 536 -13.76 -21.17 16.16
CA PRO A 536 -12.35 -21.52 15.99
C PRO A 536 -12.04 -22.26 14.69
N ILE A 537 -13.06 -22.65 13.92
CA ILE A 537 -12.92 -23.38 12.66
C ILE A 537 -12.31 -22.54 11.53
N PHE A 538 -12.34 -21.20 11.62
CA PHE A 538 -12.01 -20.32 10.50
C PHE A 538 -10.55 -19.83 10.49
N VAL A 539 -9.91 -19.97 9.33
CA VAL A 539 -8.68 -19.26 8.96
C VAL A 539 -9.08 -18.04 8.15
N THR A 540 -9.08 -16.86 8.77
CA THR A 540 -9.67 -15.66 8.16
C THR A 540 -8.66 -14.89 7.30
N PHE A 541 -9.04 -14.57 6.06
CA PHE A 541 -8.37 -13.62 5.19
C PHE A 541 -9.33 -12.46 4.87
N ARG A 542 -8.83 -11.23 5.00
CA ARG A 542 -9.59 -10.00 4.73
C ARG A 542 -8.98 -9.26 3.58
N GLU A 543 -9.84 -8.90 2.63
CA GLU A 543 -9.43 -8.07 1.51
C GLU A 543 -10.24 -6.77 1.47
N THR A 544 -9.51 -5.66 1.52
CA THR A 544 -10.05 -4.31 1.38
C THR A 544 -9.65 -3.76 0.01
N PHE A 545 -10.60 -3.64 -0.91
CA PHE A 545 -10.44 -2.81 -2.10
C PHE A 545 -10.97 -1.40 -1.80
N GLU A 546 -10.14 -0.57 -1.16
CA GLU A 546 -10.33 0.89 -1.22
C GLU A 546 -9.64 1.38 -2.49
N LEU A 547 -10.38 1.46 -3.60
CA LEU A 547 -10.00 2.32 -4.71
C LEU A 547 -10.35 3.77 -4.37
#